data_AF-A0A7H4MSD9-F1
#
_entry.id   AF-A0A7H4MSD9-F1
#
_cell.length_a   1.000
_cell.length_b   1.000
_cell.length_c   1.000
_cell.angle_alpha   90.00
_cell.angle_beta   90.00
_cell.angle_gamma   90.00
#
_symmetry.space_group_name_H-M   'P 1'
#
loop_
_entity.id
_entity.type
_entity.pdbx_description
1 polymer ?
#
loop_
_entity_poly.entity_id
_entity_poly.type
_entity_poly.pdbx_seq_one_letter_code
_entity_poly.pdbx_strand_id
1 'polypeptide(L)'
;MPVILGGIEASLRRTAHYDYWSDTVRRSVLVDSKADMLMFGNGERPLVEVAHRLAMGETIDQIRDVRNTAIMVKEALPGWSGVDSTRLDTPGKIDPIPHPYGEDLPCADNKPVAPKKQEAKSITVQPPRPKPWEKTYVLLPSFEKVKGDKVLYAHASRILHHETNPGCARALMQKHGERYIWINPPANPALD
;
A
#
# COMPACT_ATOMS: atom_id res chain seq x y z
N MET A 1 -2.80 29.17 6.25
CA MET A 1 -3.31 28.31 7.34
C MET A 1 -3.53 26.93 6.75
N PRO A 2 -2.87 25.87 7.25
CA PRO A 2 -3.02 24.52 6.71
C PRO A 2 -4.41 23.93 7.04
N VAL A 3 -5.00 23.22 6.09
CA VAL A 3 -6.29 22.52 6.24
C VAL A 3 -6.06 21.01 6.22
N ILE A 4 -6.37 20.36 7.34
CA ILE A 4 -6.22 18.91 7.52
C ILE A 4 -7.60 18.29 7.69
N LEU A 5 -7.91 17.28 6.89
CA LEU A 5 -9.12 16.48 7.01
C LEU A 5 -8.89 15.27 7.91
N GLY A 6 -9.91 14.93 8.68
CA GLY A 6 -9.94 13.71 9.49
C GLY A 6 -11.36 13.19 9.65
N GLY A 7 -11.48 12.05 10.33
CA GLY A 7 -12.75 11.40 10.59
C GLY A 7 -13.05 10.21 9.68
N ILE A 8 -14.14 9.52 9.98
CA ILE A 8 -14.50 8.25 9.34
C ILE A 8 -14.79 8.46 7.85
N GLU A 9 -15.55 9.49 7.49
CA GLU A 9 -15.91 9.76 6.09
C GLU A 9 -14.67 10.10 5.25
N ALA A 10 -13.78 10.95 5.76
CA ALA A 10 -12.54 11.28 5.08
C ALA A 10 -11.65 10.04 4.90
N SER A 11 -11.55 9.20 5.93
CA SER A 11 -10.77 7.96 5.89
C SER A 11 -11.27 6.97 4.85
N LEU A 12 -12.59 6.87 4.66
CA LEU A 12 -13.21 5.99 3.66
C LEU A 12 -13.01 6.52 2.24
N ARG A 13 -13.14 7.83 2.05
CA ARG A 13 -13.00 8.51 0.76
C ARG A 13 -11.58 8.98 0.46
N ARG A 14 -10.58 8.22 0.93
CA ARG A 14 -9.15 8.51 0.71
C ARG A 14 -8.72 8.30 -0.75
N THR A 15 -9.28 7.29 -1.41
CA THR A 15 -9.10 6.96 -2.84
C THR A 15 -10.44 7.12 -3.57
N ALA A 16 -10.48 6.77 -4.85
CA ALA A 16 -11.74 6.61 -5.57
C ALA A 16 -12.68 5.66 -4.82
N HIS A 17 -13.87 6.14 -4.49
CA HIS A 17 -14.83 5.43 -3.65
C HIS A 17 -16.21 5.42 -4.31
N TYR A 18 -16.90 4.29 -4.21
CA TYR A 18 -18.27 4.16 -4.71
C TYR A 18 -19.28 4.74 -3.71
N ASP A 19 -20.01 5.76 -4.13
CA ASP A 19 -21.08 6.37 -3.35
C ASP A 19 -22.42 5.68 -3.63
N TYR A 20 -22.93 4.96 -2.63
CA TYR A 20 -24.15 4.17 -2.74
C TYR A 20 -25.40 5.03 -2.97
N TRP A 21 -25.45 6.24 -2.42
CA TRP A 21 -26.62 7.12 -2.56
C TRP A 21 -26.81 7.63 -3.97
N SER A 22 -25.70 7.83 -4.70
CA SER A 22 -25.71 8.34 -6.07
C SER A 22 -25.37 7.30 -7.12
N ASP A 23 -25.15 6.03 -6.75
CA ASP A 23 -24.71 4.92 -7.63
C ASP A 23 -23.53 5.32 -8.55
N THR A 24 -22.58 6.10 -8.02
CA THR A 24 -21.44 6.59 -8.80
C THR A 24 -20.13 6.51 -8.03
N VAL A 25 -19.04 6.25 -8.75
CA VAL A 25 -17.69 6.36 -8.19
C VAL A 25 -17.31 7.84 -8.11
N ARG A 26 -17.05 8.32 -6.89
CA ARG A 26 -16.57 9.66 -6.61
C ARG A 26 -15.05 9.69 -6.47
N ARG A 27 -14.50 10.88 -6.67
CA ARG A 27 -13.08 11.16 -6.42
C ARG A 27 -12.81 11.11 -4.92
N SER A 28 -11.54 11.16 -4.57
CA SER A 28 -11.17 11.34 -3.16
C SER A 28 -11.64 12.68 -2.63
N VAL A 29 -11.99 12.71 -1.35
CA VAL A 29 -12.39 13.93 -0.65
C VAL A 29 -11.27 14.99 -0.68
N LEU A 30 -9.99 14.60 -0.76
CA LEU A 30 -8.86 15.51 -0.89
C LEU A 30 -8.95 16.38 -2.15
N VAL A 31 -9.41 15.77 -3.25
CA VAL A 31 -9.55 16.46 -4.55
C VAL A 31 -10.71 17.45 -4.51
N ASP A 32 -11.83 17.05 -3.91
CA ASP A 32 -13.06 17.83 -3.88
C ASP A 32 -12.98 19.00 -2.88
N SER A 33 -12.41 18.76 -1.69
CA SER A 33 -12.24 19.76 -0.63
C SER A 33 -11.06 20.70 -0.83
N LYS A 34 -10.07 20.31 -1.65
CA LYS A 34 -8.78 20.99 -1.80
C LYS A 34 -8.01 21.17 -0.47
N ALA A 35 -8.24 20.28 0.50
CA ALA A 35 -7.43 20.26 1.71
C ALA A 35 -5.98 19.86 1.42
N ASP A 36 -5.07 20.27 2.31
CA ASP A 36 -3.63 20.05 2.13
C ASP A 36 -3.24 18.60 2.48
N MET A 37 -3.90 18.04 3.51
CA MET A 37 -3.61 16.70 4.02
C MET A 37 -4.88 16.01 4.55
N LEU A 38 -4.91 14.69 4.49
CA LEU A 38 -5.95 13.85 5.07
C LEU A 38 -5.33 12.82 6.00
N MET A 39 -5.84 12.71 7.21
CA MET A 39 -5.46 11.68 8.18
C MET A 39 -6.49 10.56 8.16
N PHE A 40 -6.04 9.31 8.09
CA PHE A 40 -6.92 8.14 8.09
C PHE A 40 -6.51 7.09 9.13
N GLY A 41 -7.48 6.32 9.62
CA GLY A 41 -7.22 5.32 10.66
C GLY A 41 -6.92 5.97 12.01
N ASN A 42 -5.84 5.54 12.67
CA ASN A 42 -5.41 6.09 13.95
C ASN A 42 -4.84 7.50 13.75
N GLY A 43 -5.64 8.52 14.08
CA GLY A 43 -5.34 9.92 13.78
C GLY A 43 -4.47 10.61 14.84
N GLU A 44 -4.38 10.08 16.05
CA GLU A 44 -3.68 10.71 17.16
C GLU A 44 -2.16 10.81 16.94
N ARG A 45 -1.52 9.74 16.48
CA ARG A 45 -0.09 9.74 16.12
C ARG A 45 0.25 10.76 15.01
N PRO A 46 -0.38 10.71 13.82
CA PRO A 46 -0.08 11.68 12.77
C PRO A 46 -0.47 13.10 13.18
N LEU A 47 -1.54 13.30 13.96
CA LEU A 47 -1.92 14.63 14.43
C LEU A 47 -0.85 15.24 15.33
N VAL A 48 -0.37 14.49 16.33
CA VAL A 48 0.68 14.95 17.24
C VAL A 48 1.98 15.22 16.47
N GLU A 49 2.38 14.31 15.58
CA GLU A 49 3.59 14.47 14.78
C GLU A 49 3.54 15.70 13.86
N VAL A 50 2.43 15.88 13.12
CA VAL A 50 2.24 17.04 12.25
C VAL A 50 2.19 18.34 13.07
N ALA A 51 1.49 18.35 14.21
CA ALA A 51 1.43 19.54 15.07
C ALA A 51 2.81 19.94 15.60
N HIS A 52 3.63 18.99 16.04
CA HIS A 52 5.00 19.27 16.49
C HIS A 52 5.88 19.83 15.36
N ARG A 53 5.80 19.24 14.16
CA ARG A 53 6.57 19.71 13.00
C ARG A 53 6.16 21.12 12.56
N LEU A 54 4.85 21.39 12.52
CA LEU A 54 4.33 22.73 12.26
C LEU A 54 4.78 23.75 13.32
N ALA A 55 4.81 23.36 14.60
CA ALA A 55 5.30 24.20 15.69
C ALA A 55 6.81 24.47 15.60
N MET A 56 7.59 23.56 15.00
CA MET A 56 9.01 23.75 14.69
C MET A 56 9.26 24.62 13.45
N GLY A 57 8.20 25.09 12.78
CA GLY A 57 8.29 25.95 11.60
C GLY A 57 8.38 25.20 10.27
N GLU A 58 8.19 23.88 10.26
CA GLU A 58 8.07 23.13 9.01
C GLU A 58 6.74 23.48 8.31
N THR A 59 6.77 23.65 6.99
CA THR A 59 5.56 23.94 6.21
C THR A 59 4.79 22.67 5.88
N ILE A 60 3.47 22.75 5.73
CA ILE A 60 2.63 21.57 5.45
C ILE A 60 3.04 20.83 4.16
N ASP A 61 3.56 21.55 3.16
CA ASP A 61 4.03 20.98 1.89
C ASP A 61 5.30 20.12 2.03
N GLN A 62 6.06 20.30 3.11
CA GLN A 62 7.27 19.53 3.41
C GLN A 62 6.94 18.23 4.14
N ILE A 63 5.85 18.21 4.91
CA ILE A 63 5.42 17.07 5.72
C ILE A 63 4.74 16.03 4.82
N ARG A 64 5.52 15.13 4.23
CA ARG A 64 5.03 14.12 3.27
C ARG A 64 5.23 12.67 3.71
N ASP A 65 6.00 12.44 4.76
CA ASP A 65 6.48 11.13 5.21
C ASP A 65 5.69 10.57 6.40
N VAL A 66 4.75 11.34 6.95
CA VAL A 66 3.97 10.95 8.13
C VAL A 66 3.02 9.80 7.77
N ARG A 67 3.11 8.69 8.50
CA ARG A 67 2.21 7.52 8.31
C ARG A 67 0.75 7.88 8.59
N ASN A 68 -0.20 7.08 8.11
CA ASN A 68 -1.64 7.36 8.23
C ASN A 68 -2.09 8.69 7.58
N THR A 69 -1.29 9.25 6.66
CA THR A 69 -1.67 10.47 5.94
C THR A 69 -1.79 10.24 4.44
N ALA A 70 -2.64 11.02 3.81
CA ALA A 70 -2.75 11.14 2.37
C ALA A 70 -2.58 12.60 1.95
N ILE A 71 -1.88 12.82 0.86
CA ILE A 71 -1.53 14.15 0.33
C ILE A 71 -1.70 14.17 -1.19
N MET A 72 -1.86 15.38 -1.74
CA MET A 72 -1.88 15.59 -3.18
C MET A 72 -0.46 15.86 -3.69
N VAL A 73 0.00 15.10 -4.67
CA VAL A 73 1.32 15.26 -5.29
C VAL A 73 1.22 15.37 -6.81
N LYS A 74 2.21 16.01 -7.44
CA LYS A 74 2.30 16.07 -8.91
C LYS A 74 3.06 14.86 -9.48
N GLU A 75 3.98 14.32 -8.71
CA GLU A 75 4.85 13.20 -9.07
C GLU A 75 5.11 12.32 -7.84
N ALA A 76 5.66 11.12 -8.06
CA ALA A 76 6.01 10.21 -6.98
C ALA A 76 7.09 10.83 -6.07
N LEU A 77 7.05 10.50 -4.77
CA LEU A 77 8.04 11.00 -3.82
C LEU A 77 9.46 10.49 -4.15
N PRO A 78 10.51 11.31 -3.95
CA PRO A 78 11.87 10.90 -4.25
C PRO A 78 12.31 9.72 -3.37
N GLY A 79 13.03 8.77 -3.95
CA GLY A 79 13.52 7.58 -3.26
C GLY A 79 12.51 6.44 -3.11
N TRP A 80 11.32 6.59 -3.70
CA TRP A 80 10.31 5.53 -3.78
C TRP A 80 10.33 4.81 -5.12
N SER A 81 10.22 3.48 -5.08
CA SER A 81 10.14 2.60 -6.27
C SER A 81 8.69 2.27 -6.60
N GLY A 82 8.28 2.43 -7.87
CA GLY A 82 6.90 2.19 -8.28
C GLY A 82 6.66 0.77 -8.76
N VAL A 83 5.61 0.13 -8.25
CA VAL A 83 5.02 -1.09 -8.80
C VAL A 83 3.73 -0.72 -9.51
N ASP A 84 3.64 -1.02 -10.80
CA ASP A 84 2.46 -0.73 -11.61
C ASP A 84 1.39 -1.81 -11.39
N SER A 85 0.24 -1.42 -10.83
CA SER A 85 -0.95 -2.28 -10.67
C SER A 85 -2.14 -1.73 -11.45
N THR A 86 -1.88 -0.98 -12.53
CA THR A 86 -2.93 -0.46 -13.41
C THR A 86 -3.56 -1.54 -14.29
N ARG A 87 -2.88 -2.68 -14.47
CA ARG A 87 -3.38 -3.85 -15.19
C ARG A 87 -3.89 -4.89 -14.21
N LEU A 88 -4.98 -5.58 -14.57
CA LEU A 88 -5.50 -6.70 -13.80
C LEU A 88 -4.43 -7.81 -13.77
N ASP A 89 -4.10 -8.25 -12.55
CA ASP A 89 -3.29 -9.43 -12.36
C ASP A 89 -4.03 -10.65 -12.91
N THR A 90 -3.49 -11.24 -13.98
CA THR A 90 -3.94 -12.55 -14.43
C THR A 90 -3.32 -13.56 -13.48
N PRO A 91 -4.10 -14.43 -12.81
CA PRO A 91 -3.52 -15.47 -11.96
C PRO A 91 -2.46 -16.23 -12.77
N GLY A 92 -1.22 -16.23 -12.26
CA GLY A 92 -0.15 -16.99 -12.88
C GLY A 92 -0.49 -18.49 -12.91
N LYS A 93 0.30 -19.28 -13.65
CA LYS A 93 0.20 -20.74 -13.55
C LYS A 93 0.43 -21.14 -12.09
N ILE A 94 -0.61 -21.66 -11.45
CA ILE A 94 -0.52 -22.23 -10.12
C ILE A 94 0.16 -23.58 -10.33
N ASP A 95 1.39 -23.73 -9.83
CA ASP A 95 2.05 -25.03 -9.83
C ASP A 95 1.13 -26.00 -9.07
N PRO A 96 0.83 -27.18 -9.65
CA PRO A 96 0.01 -28.17 -8.95
C PRO A 96 0.65 -28.45 -7.61
N ILE A 97 -0.11 -28.35 -6.52
CA ILE A 97 0.36 -28.76 -5.20
C ILE A 97 0.70 -30.24 -5.33
N PRO A 98 1.96 -30.66 -5.14
CA PRO A 98 2.32 -32.06 -5.24
C PRO A 98 1.51 -32.83 -4.19
N HIS A 99 0.66 -33.75 -4.64
CA HIS A 99 -0.13 -34.55 -3.72
C HIS A 99 0.80 -35.45 -2.90
N PRO A 100 0.73 -35.46 -1.55
CA PRO A 100 1.63 -36.26 -0.71
C PRO A 100 1.47 -37.78 -0.87
N TYR A 101 0.43 -38.22 -1.59
CA TYR A 101 0.14 -39.63 -1.91
C TYR A 101 0.05 -39.89 -3.42
N GLY A 102 0.50 -38.95 -4.26
CA GLY A 102 0.48 -39.09 -5.72
C GLY A 102 1.59 -40.02 -6.22
N GLU A 103 1.42 -40.56 -7.42
CA GLU A 103 2.35 -41.52 -8.04
C GLU A 103 3.72 -40.90 -8.40
N ASP A 104 3.85 -39.57 -8.36
CA ASP A 104 5.08 -38.79 -8.61
C ASP A 104 6.01 -38.68 -7.38
N LEU A 105 5.97 -39.65 -6.47
CA LEU A 105 6.83 -39.70 -5.29
C LEU A 105 8.25 -40.17 -5.66
N PRO A 106 9.32 -39.52 -5.14
CA PRO A 106 10.71 -39.98 -5.31
C PRO A 106 11.00 -41.34 -4.65
N CYS A 107 10.02 -41.93 -3.98
CA CYS A 107 10.08 -43.24 -3.33
C CYS A 107 9.55 -44.39 -4.20
N ALA A 108 8.99 -44.12 -5.39
CA ALA A 108 8.55 -45.17 -6.31
C ALA A 108 9.76 -45.92 -6.92
N ASP A 109 10.92 -45.26 -6.97
CA ASP A 109 12.20 -45.89 -7.24
C ASP A 109 12.96 -46.08 -5.92
N ASN A 110 13.30 -47.33 -5.57
CA ASN A 110 14.19 -47.70 -4.46
C ASN A 110 15.64 -47.23 -4.70
N LYS A 111 15.88 -45.95 -4.99
CA LYS A 111 17.20 -45.34 -5.03
C LYS A 111 17.44 -44.61 -3.71
N PRO A 112 18.46 -45.00 -2.93
CA PRO A 112 18.76 -44.32 -1.67
C PRO A 112 19.20 -42.89 -1.95
N VAL A 113 18.38 -41.92 -1.53
CA VAL A 113 18.75 -40.51 -1.51
C VAL A 113 19.70 -40.31 -0.34
N ALA A 114 21.00 -40.24 -0.62
CA ALA A 114 22.00 -39.95 0.38
C ALA A 114 21.71 -38.58 1.03
N PRO A 115 21.69 -38.48 2.37
CA PRO A 115 21.46 -37.21 3.05
C PRO A 115 22.61 -36.26 2.69
N LYS A 116 22.28 -35.09 2.11
CA LYS A 116 23.27 -34.04 1.83
C LYS A 116 23.88 -33.62 3.17
N LYS A 117 25.16 -33.94 3.40
CA LYS A 117 25.95 -33.43 4.52
C LYS A 117 25.91 -31.89 4.46
N GLN A 118 25.18 -31.28 5.38
CA GLN A 118 25.23 -29.84 5.57
C GLN A 118 26.47 -29.51 6.39
N GLU A 119 27.51 -29.03 5.71
CA GLU A 119 28.69 -28.48 6.38
C GLU A 119 28.28 -27.23 7.15
N ALA A 120 28.66 -27.17 8.42
CA ALA A 120 28.33 -26.09 9.34
C ALA A 120 29.01 -24.79 8.89
N LYS A 121 28.27 -23.92 8.20
CA LYS A 121 28.70 -22.56 7.92
C LYS A 121 28.56 -21.73 9.19
N SER A 122 29.63 -21.04 9.58
CA SER A 122 29.59 -20.04 10.64
C SER A 122 28.57 -18.95 10.28
N ILE A 123 27.64 -18.69 11.19
CA ILE A 123 26.59 -17.70 10.98
C ILE A 123 27.22 -16.32 11.17
N THR A 124 27.66 -15.70 10.09
CA THR A 124 28.02 -14.28 10.10
C THR A 124 26.73 -13.48 10.25
N VAL A 125 26.59 -12.71 11.32
CA VAL A 125 25.47 -11.78 11.49
C VAL A 125 25.60 -10.71 10.41
N GLN A 126 24.87 -10.89 9.31
CA GLN A 126 24.74 -9.86 8.29
C GLN A 126 23.77 -8.79 8.81
N PRO A 127 23.98 -7.50 8.46
CA PRO A 127 22.97 -6.50 8.69
C PRO A 127 21.66 -6.95 8.01
N PRO A 128 20.50 -6.67 8.63
CA PRO A 128 19.21 -7.02 8.03
C PRO A 128 19.14 -6.43 6.62
N ARG A 129 18.83 -7.27 5.63
CA ARG A 129 18.66 -6.81 4.25
C ARG A 129 17.62 -5.68 4.25
N PRO A 130 17.87 -4.54 3.58
CA PRO A 130 16.88 -3.49 3.48
C PRO A 130 15.63 -4.10 2.87
N LYS A 131 14.49 -3.96 3.55
CA LYS A 131 13.21 -4.48 3.10
C LYS A 131 12.76 -3.64 1.92
N PRO A 132 12.91 -4.11 0.65
CA PRO A 132 12.73 -3.24 -0.51
C PRO A 132 11.32 -2.65 -0.57
N TRP A 133 10.35 -3.41 -0.03
CA TRP A 133 8.93 -3.04 0.02
C TRP A 133 8.60 -1.86 0.96
N GLU A 134 9.49 -1.45 1.87
CA GLU A 134 9.25 -0.27 2.72
C GLU A 134 9.29 1.05 1.95
N LYS A 135 10.06 1.11 0.86
CA LYS A 135 10.15 2.25 -0.06
C LYS A 135 9.59 1.90 -1.44
N THR A 136 8.60 1.02 -1.47
CA THR A 136 7.86 0.68 -2.69
C THR A 136 6.46 1.25 -2.58
N TYR A 137 5.99 1.91 -3.63
CA TYR A 137 4.60 2.34 -3.77
C TYR A 137 3.90 1.53 -4.85
N VAL A 138 2.60 1.34 -4.70
CA VAL A 138 1.75 0.70 -5.69
C VAL A 138 0.95 1.75 -6.43
N LEU A 139 1.09 1.79 -7.76
CA LEU A 139 0.32 2.65 -8.63
C LEU A 139 -1.04 2.01 -8.92
N LEU A 140 -2.09 2.58 -8.35
CA LEU A 140 -3.47 2.17 -8.57
C LEU A 140 -3.98 2.65 -9.93
N PRO A 141 -4.96 1.94 -10.52
CA PRO A 141 -5.69 2.44 -11.68
C PRO A 141 -6.22 3.86 -11.44
N SER A 142 -6.06 4.73 -12.43
CA SER A 142 -6.53 6.12 -12.39
C SER A 142 -8.04 6.20 -12.13
N PHE A 143 -8.49 7.24 -11.44
CA PHE A 143 -9.91 7.48 -11.17
C PHE A 143 -10.79 7.38 -12.41
N GLU A 144 -10.36 7.94 -13.54
CA GLU A 144 -11.13 7.92 -14.79
C GLU A 144 -11.38 6.50 -15.30
N LYS A 145 -10.35 5.64 -15.27
CA LYS A 145 -10.48 4.21 -15.60
C LYS A 145 -11.40 3.49 -14.64
N VAL A 146 -11.23 3.73 -13.34
CA VAL A 146 -12.02 3.10 -12.27
C VAL A 146 -13.49 3.50 -12.32
N LYS A 147 -13.79 4.74 -12.73
CA LYS A 147 -15.16 5.23 -12.92
C LYS A 147 -15.85 4.52 -14.09
N GLY A 148 -15.11 4.18 -15.15
CA GLY A 148 -15.65 3.51 -16.34
C GLY A 148 -15.74 1.99 -16.22
N ASP A 149 -14.90 1.35 -15.41
CA ASP A 149 -14.79 -0.11 -15.31
C ASP A 149 -14.90 -0.61 -13.86
N LYS A 150 -15.97 -1.37 -13.60
CA LYS A 150 -16.26 -1.99 -12.30
C LYS A 150 -15.21 -3.04 -11.90
N VAL A 151 -14.58 -3.72 -12.85
CA VAL A 151 -13.56 -4.73 -12.58
C VAL A 151 -12.27 -4.07 -12.10
N LEU A 152 -11.87 -2.96 -12.72
CA LEU A 152 -10.73 -2.16 -12.26
C LEU A 152 -11.00 -1.51 -10.90
N TYR A 153 -12.26 -1.11 -10.62
CA TYR A 153 -12.65 -0.67 -9.28
C TYR A 153 -12.49 -1.78 -8.23
N ALA A 154 -13.00 -2.98 -8.51
CA ALA A 154 -12.86 -4.12 -7.62
C ALA A 154 -11.38 -4.47 -7.37
N HIS A 155 -10.55 -4.40 -8.42
CA HIS A 155 -9.11 -4.60 -8.31
C HIS A 155 -8.41 -3.55 -7.43
N ALA A 156 -8.69 -2.26 -7.68
CA ALA A 156 -8.13 -1.18 -6.88
C ALA A 156 -8.57 -1.26 -5.40
N SER A 157 -9.84 -1.62 -5.16
CA SER A 157 -10.39 -1.82 -3.81
C SER A 157 -9.72 -2.99 -3.10
N ARG A 158 -9.47 -4.10 -3.81
CA ARG A 158 -8.74 -5.25 -3.28
C ARG A 158 -7.32 -4.87 -2.85
N ILE A 159 -6.58 -4.14 -3.69
CA ILE A 159 -5.23 -3.67 -3.35
C ILE A 159 -5.28 -2.75 -2.12
N LEU A 160 -6.16 -1.75 -2.13
CA LEU A 160 -6.35 -0.83 -1.01
C LEU A 160 -6.60 -1.57 0.32
N HIS A 161 -7.37 -2.65 0.28
CA HIS A 161 -7.66 -3.47 1.45
C HIS A 161 -6.44 -4.27 1.93
N HIS A 162 -5.71 -4.92 1.02
CA HIS A 162 -4.47 -5.64 1.36
C HIS A 162 -3.41 -4.71 1.98
N GLU A 163 -3.29 -3.49 1.45
CA GLU A 163 -2.32 -2.49 1.89
C GLU A 163 -2.75 -1.76 3.18
N THR A 164 -3.88 -2.14 3.78
CA THR A 164 -4.28 -1.63 5.12
C THR A 164 -3.53 -2.34 6.26
N ASN A 165 -2.95 -3.53 6.01
CA ASN A 165 -2.22 -4.28 7.04
C ASN A 165 -0.80 -3.71 7.26
N PRO A 166 -0.46 -3.18 8.46
CA PRO A 166 0.85 -2.58 8.73
C PRO A 166 2.06 -3.48 8.46
N GLY A 167 1.90 -4.81 8.52
CA GLY A 167 2.99 -5.75 8.28
C GLY A 167 3.47 -5.83 6.82
N CYS A 168 2.57 -5.54 5.88
CA CYS A 168 2.83 -5.67 4.44
C CYS A 168 2.53 -4.39 3.65
N ALA A 169 2.09 -3.33 4.32
CA ALA A 169 1.57 -2.14 3.67
C ALA A 169 2.64 -1.31 2.95
N ARG A 170 2.36 -1.03 1.69
CA ARG A 170 3.08 -0.14 0.79
C ARG A 170 2.37 1.20 0.70
N ALA A 171 3.09 2.23 0.26
CA ALA A 171 2.43 3.47 -0.10
C ALA A 171 1.54 3.23 -1.34
N LEU A 172 0.42 3.95 -1.43
CA LEU A 172 -0.45 3.88 -2.60
C LEU A 172 -0.40 5.20 -3.35
N MET A 173 -0.43 5.12 -4.67
CA MET A 173 -0.51 6.28 -5.53
C MET A 173 -1.66 6.10 -6.52
N GLN A 174 -2.57 7.07 -6.59
CA GLN A 174 -3.69 7.02 -7.53
C GLN A 174 -3.79 8.33 -8.32
N LYS A 175 -3.91 8.24 -9.65
CA LYS A 175 -4.12 9.42 -10.50
C LYS A 175 -5.56 9.92 -10.45
N HIS A 176 -5.75 11.21 -10.20
CA HIS A 176 -7.03 11.93 -10.21
C HIS A 176 -6.90 13.20 -11.07
N GLY A 177 -7.23 13.10 -12.36
CA GLY A 177 -6.98 14.15 -13.34
C GLY A 177 -5.47 14.39 -13.52
N GLU A 178 -5.03 15.65 -13.37
CA GLU A 178 -3.62 16.05 -13.54
C GLU A 178 -2.73 15.76 -12.32
N ARG A 179 -3.31 15.43 -11.17
CA ARG A 179 -2.57 15.21 -9.92
C ARG A 179 -2.72 13.77 -9.44
N TYR A 180 -1.86 13.40 -8.51
CA TYR A 180 -1.90 12.10 -7.85
C TYR A 180 -2.24 12.28 -6.38
N ILE A 181 -2.95 11.29 -5.86
CA ILE A 181 -3.14 11.10 -4.43
C ILE A 181 -2.05 10.14 -3.99
N TRP A 182 -1.24 10.59 -3.05
CA TRP A 182 -0.26 9.78 -2.37
C TRP A 182 -0.81 9.39 -1.00
N ILE A 183 -0.80 8.11 -0.67
CA ILE A 183 -1.26 7.58 0.61
C ILE A 183 -0.07 6.89 1.25
N ASN A 184 0.35 7.43 2.40
CA ASN A 184 1.41 6.83 3.18
C ASN A 184 0.95 5.51 3.81
N PRO A 185 1.88 4.57 4.06
CA PRO A 185 1.53 3.33 4.73
C PRO A 185 0.95 3.60 6.13
N PRO A 186 0.12 2.67 6.64
CA PRO A 186 -0.46 2.79 7.96
C PRO A 186 0.62 2.77 9.05
N ALA A 187 0.29 3.39 10.18
CA ALA A 187 1.13 3.39 11.36
C ALA A 187 1.34 1.95 11.87
N ASN A 188 2.56 1.66 12.32
CA ASN A 188 2.82 0.39 12.99
C ASN A 188 1.94 0.28 14.24
N PRO A 189 1.46 -0.93 14.60
CA PRO A 189 0.76 -1.12 15.85
C PRO A 189 1.61 -0.63 17.04
N ALA A 190 0.97 -0.18 18.10
CA ALA A 190 1.65 0.06 19.36
C ALA A 190 2.21 -1.29 19.84
N LEU A 191 3.53 -1.42 19.83
CA LEU A 191 4.19 -2.43 20.63
C LEU A 191 4.25 -1.83 22.03
N ASP A 192 3.29 -2.18 22.89
CA ASP A 192 3.49 -2.15 24.34
C ASP A 192 4.39 -3.33 24.74
#